data_AF-A0A1K1SWI4-F1
#
_entry.id   AF-A0A1K1SWI4-F1
#
_cell.length_a   1.000
_cell.length_b   1.000
_cell.length_c   1.000
_cell.angle_alpha   90.00
_cell.angle_beta   90.00
_cell.angle_gamma   90.00
#
_symmetry.space_group_name_H-M   'P 1'
#
loop_
_entity.id
_entity.type
_entity.pdbx_description
1 polymer ?
#
loop_
_entity_poly.entity_id
_entity_poly.type
_entity_poly.pdbx_seq_one_letter_code
_entity_poly.pdbx_strand_id
1 'polypeptide(L)'
;MTITYQLPYTFTGFQSPVQNLPATNVAKAGQAIPIKFSLGGDQGLDILAAGSPTFSYDSCTTQLNDVTADTASNSGLSYDATTDTYTYVWKTNKAWAGDCGTFHLQLNDGTDHTAVFQFR
;
A
#
# COMPACT_ATOMS: atom_id res chain seq x y z
N MET A 1 -10.08 -15.51 26.44
CA MET A 1 -9.43 -14.69 25.39
C MET A 1 -8.19 -15.43 24.96
N THR A 2 -8.23 -16.10 23.81
CA THR A 2 -7.05 -16.70 23.19
C THR A 2 -6.38 -15.61 22.35
N ILE A 3 -5.16 -15.22 22.72
CA ILE A 3 -4.33 -14.35 21.88
C ILE A 3 -3.75 -15.28 20.81
N THR A 4 -4.29 -15.26 19.59
CA THR A 4 -3.67 -15.95 18.45
C THR A 4 -2.45 -15.17 18.03
N TYR A 5 -1.26 -15.71 18.29
CA TYR A 5 -0.01 -15.20 17.72
C TYR A 5 0.04 -15.67 16.26
N GLN A 6 -0.46 -14.85 15.34
CA GLN A 6 -0.17 -15.06 13.91
C GLN A 6 1.26 -14.60 13.68
N LEU A 7 2.09 -15.45 13.07
CA LEU A 7 3.40 -15.03 12.62
C LEU A 7 3.21 -14.02 11.48
N PRO A 8 3.96 -12.91 11.48
CA PRO A 8 3.86 -11.94 10.41
C PRO A 8 4.30 -12.56 9.08
N TYR A 9 3.69 -12.09 8.00
CA TYR A 9 4.06 -12.43 6.64
C TYR A 9 5.50 -12.01 6.34
N THR A 10 6.14 -12.74 5.42
CA THR A 10 7.51 -12.45 5.00
C THR A 10 7.49 -11.37 3.92
N PHE A 11 7.14 -10.14 4.30
CA PHE A 11 7.17 -9.00 3.39
C PHE A 11 8.61 -8.62 3.03
N THR A 12 8.96 -8.74 1.75
CA THR A 12 10.32 -8.51 1.26
C THR A 12 10.52 -7.11 0.65
N GLY A 13 9.52 -6.26 0.73
CA GLY A 13 9.52 -4.92 0.14
C GLY A 13 8.53 -4.79 -1.03
N PHE A 14 8.27 -3.54 -1.39
CA PHE A 14 7.63 -3.19 -2.64
C PHE A 14 8.55 -3.47 -3.82
N GLN A 15 7.95 -3.93 -4.91
CA GLN A 15 8.60 -4.16 -6.19
C GLN A 15 8.19 -3.08 -7.19
N SER A 16 9.01 -2.89 -8.23
CA SER A 16 8.76 -1.91 -9.29
C SER A 16 7.32 -1.98 -9.84
N PRO A 17 6.64 -0.84 -10.02
CA PRO A 17 7.20 0.51 -10.10
C PRO A 17 7.33 1.25 -8.76
N VAL A 18 6.86 0.67 -7.65
CA VAL A 18 6.93 1.33 -6.33
C VAL A 18 8.27 1.06 -5.69
N GLN A 19 8.93 2.13 -5.29
CA GLN A 19 10.20 2.11 -4.56
C GLN A 19 9.94 2.13 -3.05
N ASN A 20 10.77 1.38 -2.33
CA ASN A 20 10.76 1.35 -0.86
C ASN A 20 11.36 2.63 -0.27
N LEU A 21 11.02 2.92 0.98
CA LEU A 21 11.69 3.95 1.77
C LEU A 21 13.23 3.75 1.75
N PRO A 22 14.01 4.85 1.74
CA PRO A 22 13.60 6.25 1.92
C PRO A 22 13.19 6.97 0.61
N ALA A 23 12.96 6.26 -0.49
CA ALA A 23 12.58 6.91 -1.76
C ALA A 23 11.18 7.54 -1.71
N THR A 24 10.99 8.59 -2.53
CA THR A 24 9.68 9.19 -2.79
C THR A 24 9.22 8.83 -4.20
N ASN A 25 8.05 8.21 -4.31
CA ASN A 25 7.46 7.79 -5.58
C ASN A 25 6.69 8.94 -6.22
N VAL A 26 7.11 9.41 -7.39
CA VAL A 26 6.40 10.47 -8.12
C VAL A 26 5.38 9.84 -9.07
N ALA A 27 4.09 10.10 -8.84
CA ALA A 27 3.01 9.55 -9.63
C ALA A 27 2.07 10.65 -10.15
N LYS A 28 1.33 10.34 -11.23
CA LYS A 28 0.26 11.22 -11.72
C LYS A 28 -1.02 10.92 -10.95
N ALA A 29 -1.66 11.95 -10.39
CA ALA A 29 -2.93 11.77 -9.68
C ALA A 29 -4.05 11.25 -10.59
N GLY A 30 -4.96 10.46 -10.04
CA GLY A 30 -6.09 9.88 -10.79
C GLY A 30 -5.75 8.64 -11.63
N GLN A 31 -4.51 8.13 -11.53
CA GLN A 31 -4.08 6.91 -12.21
C GLN A 31 -4.14 5.70 -11.29
N ALA A 32 -4.24 4.52 -11.89
CA ALA A 32 -4.03 3.27 -11.18
C ALA A 32 -2.52 2.99 -11.05
N ILE A 33 -2.07 2.68 -9.83
CA ILE A 33 -0.69 2.33 -9.53
C ILE A 33 -0.67 0.85 -9.08
N PRO A 34 0.06 -0.03 -9.78
CA PRO A 34 0.20 -1.41 -9.33
C PRO A 34 1.15 -1.47 -8.13
N ILE A 35 0.61 -1.81 -6.97
CA ILE A 35 1.38 -2.09 -5.75
C ILE A 35 1.77 -3.56 -5.77
N LYS A 36 3.06 -3.83 -5.99
CA LYS A 36 3.59 -5.18 -6.10
C LYS A 36 4.44 -5.54 -4.90
N PHE A 37 4.26 -6.73 -4.36
CA PHE A 37 4.99 -7.21 -3.18
C PHE A 37 4.95 -8.74 -3.11
N SER A 38 5.85 -9.33 -2.32
CA SER A 38 5.82 -10.76 -1.97
C SER A 38 5.61 -10.90 -0.47
N LEU A 39 4.92 -11.98 -0.08
CA LEU A 39 4.73 -12.41 1.31
C LEU A 39 5.47 -13.72 1.63
N GLY A 40 6.33 -14.18 0.72
CA GLY A 40 7.01 -15.48 0.80
C GLY A 40 6.10 -16.66 0.39
N GLY A 41 5.20 -16.45 -0.57
CA GLY A 41 4.27 -17.44 -1.08
C GLY A 41 2.80 -16.99 -1.11
N ASP A 42 1.95 -17.91 -1.57
CA ASP A 42 0.49 -17.72 -1.60
C ASP A 42 -0.09 -17.87 -0.18
N GLN A 43 -0.73 -16.80 0.29
CA GLN A 43 -1.40 -16.61 1.58
C GLN A 43 -2.90 -16.39 1.35
N GLY A 44 -3.38 -16.59 0.12
CA GLY A 44 -4.74 -16.27 -0.31
C GLY A 44 -4.93 -14.81 -0.70
N LEU A 45 -6.16 -14.46 -1.08
CA LEU A 45 -6.53 -13.10 -1.50
C LEU A 45 -7.18 -12.27 -0.39
N ASP A 46 -7.38 -12.85 0.79
CA ASP A 46 -7.91 -12.17 1.97
C ASP A 46 -6.77 -11.84 2.94
N ILE A 47 -5.76 -11.10 2.45
CA ILE A 47 -4.53 -10.76 3.19
C ILE A 47 -4.49 -9.30 3.66
N LEU A 48 -5.40 -8.46 3.16
CA LEU A 48 -5.46 -7.04 3.52
C LEU A 48 -6.26 -6.87 4.82
N ALA A 49 -5.80 -5.98 5.70
CA ALA A 49 -6.59 -5.59 6.86
C ALA A 49 -7.90 -4.89 6.43
N ALA A 50 -8.93 -4.93 7.28
CA ALA A 50 -10.17 -4.21 7.01
C ALA A 50 -9.90 -2.69 6.89
N GLY A 51 -10.37 -2.08 5.79
CA GLY A 51 -10.11 -0.66 5.49
C GLY A 51 -8.74 -0.38 4.88
N SER A 52 -7.93 -1.42 4.62
CA SER A 52 -6.64 -1.30 3.92
C SER A 52 -6.80 -1.47 2.40
N PRO A 53 -5.98 -0.79 1.59
CA PRO A 53 -4.99 0.20 1.97
C PRO A 53 -5.56 1.60 2.20
N THR A 54 -4.82 2.40 2.95
CA THR A 54 -5.11 3.81 3.23
C THR A 54 -4.02 4.73 2.71
N PHE A 55 -4.36 6.01 2.55
CA PHE A 55 -3.41 7.06 2.22
C PHE A 55 -3.52 8.20 3.21
N SER A 56 -2.43 8.52 3.89
CA SER A 56 -2.37 9.64 4.84
C SER A 56 -1.67 10.80 4.17
N TYR A 57 -2.34 11.95 4.08
CA TYR A 57 -1.72 13.13 3.50
C TYR A 57 -0.62 13.65 4.41
N ASP A 58 0.50 13.99 3.81
CA ASP A 58 1.59 14.73 4.44
C ASP A 58 1.80 16.02 3.68
N SER A 59 2.25 17.05 4.38
CA SER A 59 2.77 18.19 3.65
C SER A 59 4.03 17.77 2.91
N CYS A 60 4.07 18.04 1.60
CA CYS A 60 5.33 18.06 0.86
C CYS A 60 6.35 19.06 1.49
N THR A 61 5.88 19.97 2.37
CA THR A 61 6.63 20.95 3.16
C THR A 61 6.06 21.16 4.59
N THR A 62 6.72 20.63 5.63
CA THR A 62 6.66 20.98 7.07
C THR A 62 5.34 21.27 7.81
N GLN A 63 4.15 21.09 7.24
CA GLN A 63 2.88 21.36 7.92
C GLN A 63 1.86 20.23 7.70
N LEU A 64 1.95 19.19 8.54
CA LEU A 64 1.07 18.03 8.53
C LEU A 64 -0.42 18.43 8.52
N ASN A 65 -1.14 17.97 7.51
CA ASN A 65 -2.58 17.81 7.56
C ASN A 65 -2.85 16.30 7.55
N ASP A 66 -2.96 15.70 8.72
CA ASP A 66 -3.19 14.27 8.92
C ASP A 66 -4.65 13.94 8.56
N VAL A 67 -4.93 13.89 7.25
CA VAL A 67 -6.19 13.42 6.71
C VAL A 67 -5.91 12.02 6.15
N THR A 68 -6.74 11.04 6.48
CA THR A 68 -6.65 9.70 5.89
C THR A 68 -7.71 9.58 4.81
N ALA A 69 -7.30 9.30 3.59
CA ALA A 69 -8.20 8.90 2.52
C ALA A 69 -8.30 7.37 2.48
N ASP A 70 -9.53 6.87 2.49
CA ASP A 70 -9.83 5.46 2.26
C ASP A 70 -9.69 5.14 0.78
N THR A 71 -8.90 4.11 0.46
CA THR A 71 -8.77 3.59 -0.91
C THR A 71 -9.04 2.09 -1.01
N ALA A 72 -9.63 1.52 0.04
CA ALA A 72 -9.88 0.10 0.15
C ALA A 72 -10.93 -0.34 -0.88
N SER A 73 -10.48 -1.11 -1.85
CA SER A 73 -11.33 -1.96 -2.66
C SER A 73 -10.60 -3.29 -2.82
N ASN A 74 -11.02 -4.32 -2.08
CA ASN A 74 -10.52 -5.69 -2.24
C ASN A 74 -10.70 -6.21 -3.69
N SER A 75 -11.52 -5.53 -4.50
CA SER A 75 -11.57 -5.73 -5.95
C SER A 75 -10.32 -5.15 -6.61
N GLY A 76 -9.25 -5.94 -6.68
CA GLY A 76 -8.00 -5.53 -7.34
C GLY A 76 -6.74 -6.24 -6.90
N LEU A 77 -6.81 -7.14 -5.91
CA LEU A 77 -5.69 -7.99 -5.51
C LEU A 77 -5.65 -9.29 -6.34
N SER A 78 -4.48 -9.63 -6.85
CA SER A 78 -4.19 -10.91 -7.50
C SER A 78 -2.82 -11.43 -7.08
N TYR A 79 -2.62 -12.74 -7.17
CA TYR A 79 -1.34 -13.38 -6.91
C TYR A 79 -0.85 -14.15 -8.14
N ASP A 80 0.45 -14.04 -8.44
CA ASP A 80 1.16 -14.82 -9.46
C ASP A 80 2.17 -15.75 -8.79
N ALA A 81 1.90 -17.06 -8.85
CA ALA A 81 2.76 -18.09 -8.27
C ALA A 81 4.10 -18.28 -8.99
N THR A 82 4.22 -17.85 -10.25
CA THR A 82 5.47 -17.98 -11.02
C THR A 82 6.52 -17.00 -10.52
N THR A 83 6.07 -15.80 -10.14
CA THR A 83 6.92 -14.69 -9.71
C THR A 83 6.83 -14.43 -8.20
N ASP A 84 6.04 -15.22 -7.47
CA ASP A 84 5.74 -15.03 -6.05
C ASP A 84 5.34 -13.58 -5.76
N THR A 85 4.35 -13.07 -6.49
CA THR A 85 4.02 -11.65 -6.47
C THR A 85 2.53 -11.41 -6.33
N TYR A 86 2.16 -10.67 -5.28
CA TYR A 86 0.89 -9.98 -5.18
C TYR A 86 0.93 -8.71 -5.99
N THR A 87 -0.18 -8.42 -6.67
CA THR A 87 -0.44 -7.12 -7.30
C THR A 87 -1.76 -6.59 -6.78
N TYR A 88 -1.73 -5.46 -6.08
CA TYR A 88 -2.92 -4.68 -5.74
C TYR A 88 -2.99 -3.45 -6.66
N VAL A 89 -4.09 -3.30 -7.39
CA VAL A 89 -4.29 -2.15 -8.27
C VAL A 89 -4.86 -0.96 -7.48
N TRP A 90 -3.96 -0.10 -6.99
CA TRP A 90 -4.34 1.06 -6.20
C TRP A 90 -4.84 2.21 -7.08
N LYS A 91 -6.13 2.54 -6.99
CA LYS A 91 -6.74 3.67 -7.70
C LYS A 91 -6.56 4.95 -6.90
N THR A 92 -5.83 5.89 -7.46
CA THR A 92 -5.58 7.20 -6.82
C THR A 92 -6.65 8.21 -7.21
N ASN A 93 -6.92 9.19 -6.34
CA ASN A 93 -7.88 10.26 -6.64
C ASN A 93 -7.20 11.37 -7.46
N LYS A 94 -7.87 11.89 -8.48
CA LYS A 94 -7.38 13.03 -9.28
C LYS A 94 -7.22 14.30 -8.45
N ALA A 95 -7.98 14.43 -7.36
CA ALA A 95 -7.89 15.56 -6.43
C ALA A 95 -6.56 15.61 -5.67
N TRP A 96 -5.78 14.52 -5.65
CA TRP A 96 -4.48 14.46 -4.96
C TRP A 96 -3.35 15.15 -5.73
N ALA A 97 -3.61 15.75 -6.90
CA ALA A 97 -2.58 16.44 -7.65
C ALA A 97 -1.98 17.58 -6.83
N GLY A 98 -0.67 17.56 -6.62
CA GLY A 98 0.05 18.52 -5.78
C GLY A 98 0.24 18.08 -4.32
N ASP A 99 -0.43 17.00 -3.89
CA ASP A 99 -0.31 16.47 -2.54
C ASP A 99 0.84 15.46 -2.42
N CYS A 100 1.33 15.30 -1.20
CA CYS A 100 2.22 14.22 -0.80
C CYS A 100 1.58 13.42 0.32
N GLY A 101 2.10 12.22 0.57
CA GLY A 101 1.61 11.41 1.66
C GLY A 101 2.20 10.03 1.69
N THR A 102 1.77 9.29 2.70
CA THR A 102 2.20 7.94 2.95
C THR A 102 1.07 6.99 2.57
N PHE A 103 1.36 6.09 1.64
CA PHE A 103 0.54 4.92 1.36
C PHE A 103 0.81 3.87 2.43
N HIS A 104 -0.24 3.34 3.05
CA HIS A 104 -0.19 2.30 4.07
C HIS A 104 -0.85 1.03 3.54
N LEU A 105 -0.08 -0.06 3.47
CA LEU A 105 -0.55 -1.40 3.18
C LEU A 105 -0.56 -2.19 4.49
N GLN A 106 -1.69 -2.10 5.20
CA GLN A 106 -1.92 -2.91 6.38
C GLN A 106 -2.39 -4.31 5.97
N LEU A 107 -1.73 -5.32 6.51
CA LEU A 107 -2.06 -6.73 6.28
C LEU A 107 -2.84 -7.30 7.47
N ASN A 108 -3.60 -8.37 7.25
CA ASN A 108 -4.47 -8.98 8.26
C ASN A 108 -3.70 -9.71 9.38
N ASP A 109 -2.38 -9.83 9.26
CA ASP A 109 -1.46 -10.29 10.31
C ASP A 109 -1.06 -9.17 11.29
N GLY A 110 -1.54 -7.94 11.06
CA GLY A 110 -1.29 -6.76 11.89
C GLY A 110 -0.06 -5.95 11.50
N THR A 111 0.65 -6.32 10.41
CA THR A 111 1.79 -5.55 9.90
C THR A 111 1.34 -4.38 9.02
N ASP A 112 2.12 -3.29 9.01
CA ASP A 112 1.92 -2.13 8.14
C ASP A 112 3.17 -1.86 7.30
N HIS A 113 2.98 -1.74 5.99
CA HIS A 113 4.05 -1.51 5.03
C HIS A 113 3.81 -0.22 4.26
N THR A 114 4.80 0.67 4.27
CA THR A 114 4.60 2.04 3.82
C THR A 114 5.46 2.45 2.64
N ALA A 115 4.89 3.28 1.78
CA ALA A 115 5.61 3.93 0.69
C ALA A 115 5.18 5.40 0.59
N VAL A 116 6.15 6.30 0.39
CA VAL A 116 5.87 7.73 0.25
C VAL A 116 5.60 8.06 -1.22
N PHE A 117 4.55 8.84 -1.46
CA PHE A 117 4.15 9.32 -2.77
C PHE A 117 4.10 10.84 -2.83
N GLN A 118 4.49 11.39 -3.97
CA GLN A 118 4.23 12.76 -4.38
C GLN A 118 3.43 12.73 -5.68
N PHE A 119 2.28 13.39 -5.68
CA PHE A 119 1.38 13.43 -6.81
C PHE A 119 1.55 14.73 -7.61
N ARG A 120 1.62 14.60 -8.94
CA ARG A 120 1.67 15.70 -9.91
C ARG A 120 0.54 15.65 -10.93
#